data_AF-A0A3M0LVH8-F1
#
_entry.id   AF-A0A3M0LVH8-F1
#
_cell.length_a   1.000
_cell.length_b   1.000
_cell.length_c   1.000
_cell.angle_alpha   90.00
_cell.angle_beta   90.00
_cell.angle_gamma   90.00
#
_symmetry.space_group_name_H-M   'P 1'
#
loop_
_entity.id
_entity.type
_entity.pdbx_description
1 polymer ?
#
loop_
_entity_poly.entity_id
_entity_poly.type
_entity_poly.pdbx_seq_one_letter_code
_entity_poly.pdbx_strand_id
1 'polypeptide(L)'
;MKLTKIASLVMTSATVLSTVAAATPAIIQAKTQEGNKTMNGGKALPDTNHSTVGIGFSQDQDAKPDPNKHHDDDGVGYLRLQYVPAVLDFGSHTKFNPAAPIFTAAGKNLNNSGNDSATSKGYAGADNQTPKLTTTNPNLSGVNGKTWVTVVDKQDSRTDTDDKNNKITGDWQLSVKADGPLTTGKDADAKTIAGATLAFSNTAAAAAGYVFGLTGSVADKGYEPAYAPLSPTATKKLTVNLAADSTAVQVGTAPIGSSNGGAFVFAWDPSDIQLALPTDANIVKGTYTTSLTWTLSTGIK
;
A
#
# COMPACT_ATOMS: atom_id res chain seq x y z
N MET A 1 -5.20 32.74 48.73
CA MET A 1 -5.56 31.38 48.27
C MET A 1 -6.36 31.53 46.98
N LYS A 2 -5.83 31.05 45.85
CA LYS A 2 -6.17 29.75 45.20
C LYS A 2 -7.64 29.72 44.74
N LEU A 3 -8.05 29.37 43.52
CA LEU A 3 -7.54 28.39 42.56
C LEU A 3 -7.95 28.73 41.12
N THR A 4 -7.04 28.45 40.20
CA THR A 4 -7.16 28.42 38.73
C THR A 4 -8.13 27.31 38.29
N LYS A 5 -9.07 27.63 37.39
CA LYS A 5 -9.95 26.63 36.74
C LYS A 5 -9.18 25.95 35.60
N ILE A 6 -8.91 24.67 35.74
CA ILE A 6 -8.40 23.80 34.67
C ILE A 6 -9.61 23.34 33.85
N ALA A 7 -9.59 23.67 32.56
CA ALA A 7 -10.52 23.10 31.58
C ALA A 7 -10.15 21.63 31.34
N SER A 8 -11.06 20.75 31.73
CA SER A 8 -11.02 19.32 31.49
C SER A 8 -11.25 19.02 30.00
N LEU A 9 -10.18 18.69 29.28
CA LEU A 9 -10.24 17.99 28.00
C LEU A 9 -10.57 16.52 28.27
N VAL A 10 -11.74 16.09 27.82
CA VAL A 10 -12.15 14.69 27.80
C VAL A 10 -11.26 13.96 26.79
N MET A 11 -10.34 13.13 27.29
CA MET A 11 -9.59 12.18 26.46
C MET A 11 -10.52 11.04 26.05
N THR A 12 -11.04 11.07 24.84
CA THR A 12 -11.54 9.88 24.16
C THR A 12 -10.33 9.07 23.68
N SER A 13 -9.80 8.24 24.58
CA SER A 13 -8.89 7.15 24.23
C SER A 13 -9.65 6.13 23.40
N ALA A 14 -9.50 6.19 22.07
CA ALA A 14 -10.01 5.17 21.17
C ALA A 14 -9.17 3.89 21.36
N THR A 15 -9.60 3.01 22.25
CA THR A 15 -9.19 1.60 22.22
C THR A 15 -9.61 1.01 20.88
N VAL A 16 -8.64 0.76 20.00
CA VAL A 16 -8.86 0.01 18.77
C VAL A 16 -9.09 -1.45 19.18
N LEU A 17 -10.35 -1.84 19.36
CA LEU A 17 -10.72 -3.25 19.53
C LEU A 17 -10.45 -3.97 18.20
N SER A 18 -9.37 -4.74 18.17
CA SER A 18 -9.00 -5.63 17.07
C SER A 18 -9.84 -6.90 17.11
N THR A 19 -11.00 -6.90 16.48
CA THR A 19 -11.65 -8.14 15.99
C THR A 19 -12.31 -7.88 14.65
N VAL A 20 -11.57 -8.09 13.57
CA VAL A 20 -12.17 -8.39 12.27
C VAL A 20 -11.74 -9.81 11.97
N ALA A 21 -12.69 -10.74 12.05
CA ALA A 21 -12.53 -12.05 11.46
C ALA A 21 -12.19 -11.83 9.98
N ALA A 22 -10.99 -12.22 9.58
CA ALA A 22 -10.59 -12.20 8.18
C ALA A 22 -11.53 -13.15 7.44
N ALA A 23 -12.55 -12.59 6.78
CA ALA A 23 -13.36 -13.35 5.85
C ALA A 23 -12.40 -13.87 4.78
N THR A 24 -12.26 -15.20 4.70
CA THR A 24 -11.54 -15.83 3.58
C THR A 24 -12.28 -15.37 2.32
N PRO A 25 -11.62 -14.64 1.40
CA PRO A 25 -12.30 -14.18 0.20
C PRO A 25 -12.90 -15.37 -0.53
N ALA A 26 -14.17 -15.27 -0.92
CA ALA A 26 -14.76 -16.25 -1.83
C ALA A 26 -13.87 -16.31 -3.09
N ILE A 27 -13.51 -17.51 -3.50
CA ILE A 27 -12.71 -17.74 -4.71
C ILE A 27 -13.63 -17.40 -5.89
N ILE A 28 -13.54 -16.17 -6.40
CA ILE A 28 -14.17 -15.75 -7.64
C ILE A 28 -13.02 -15.46 -8.60
N GLN A 29 -13.01 -16.15 -9.73
CA GLN A 29 -11.80 -16.52 -10.47
C GLN A 29 -11.66 -15.75 -11.79
N ALA A 30 -10.71 -14.80 -11.84
CA ALA A 30 -10.25 -14.24 -13.11
C ALA A 30 -9.73 -15.41 -13.92
N LYS A 31 -10.19 -15.58 -15.15
CA LYS A 31 -9.78 -16.66 -16.03
C LYS A 31 -8.37 -16.40 -16.57
N THR A 32 -7.40 -16.43 -15.67
CA THR A 32 -5.97 -16.48 -15.92
C THR A 32 -5.36 -17.43 -14.92
N GLN A 33 -4.79 -18.52 -15.42
CA GLN A 33 -4.15 -19.52 -14.59
C GLN A 33 -2.85 -18.98 -13.97
N GLU A 34 -2.70 -19.14 -12.66
CA GLU A 34 -1.46 -18.86 -11.93
C GLU A 34 -0.34 -19.81 -12.37
N GLY A 35 0.90 -19.34 -12.33
CA GLY A 35 2.09 -20.03 -12.82
C GLY A 35 2.23 -20.04 -14.36
N ASN A 36 1.18 -19.68 -15.11
CA ASN A 36 1.19 -19.74 -16.57
C ASN A 36 1.53 -18.38 -17.20
N LYS A 37 2.84 -18.06 -17.25
CA LYS A 37 3.33 -16.80 -17.84
C LYS A 37 2.89 -16.59 -19.28
N THR A 38 2.80 -17.67 -20.07
CA THR A 38 2.44 -17.58 -21.49
C THR A 38 1.02 -17.09 -21.65
N MET A 39 0.08 -17.65 -20.89
CA MET A 39 -1.34 -17.28 -21.01
C MET A 39 -1.62 -15.88 -20.48
N ASN A 40 -0.84 -15.40 -19.52
CA ASN A 40 -0.93 -14.01 -19.04
C ASN A 40 0.02 -13.06 -19.79
N GLY A 41 0.42 -13.33 -21.04
CA GLY A 41 1.14 -12.36 -21.87
C GLY A 41 2.58 -12.05 -21.41
N GLY A 42 3.24 -13.03 -20.81
CA GLY A 42 4.66 -12.99 -20.43
C GLY A 42 4.94 -12.90 -18.92
N LYS A 43 3.94 -12.55 -18.10
CA LYS A 43 4.09 -12.37 -16.65
C LYS A 43 3.25 -13.38 -15.87
N ALA A 44 3.85 -14.21 -15.03
CA ALA A 44 3.09 -15.17 -14.23
C ALA A 44 2.30 -14.47 -13.11
N LEU A 45 1.14 -15.04 -12.77
CA LEU A 45 0.42 -14.74 -11.53
C LEU A 45 0.68 -15.86 -10.50
N PRO A 46 0.58 -15.62 -9.19
CA PRO A 46 0.40 -14.32 -8.58
C PRO A 46 1.59 -13.40 -8.86
N ASP A 47 1.29 -12.12 -9.08
CA ASP A 47 2.27 -11.09 -9.36
C ASP A 47 2.51 -10.28 -8.09
N THR A 48 3.78 -10.05 -7.75
CA THR A 48 4.18 -9.47 -6.47
C THR A 48 5.11 -8.29 -6.64
N ASN A 49 4.93 -7.28 -5.80
CA ASN A 49 5.83 -6.14 -5.70
C ASN A 49 5.90 -5.65 -4.25
N HIS A 50 6.89 -4.82 -3.92
CA HIS A 50 7.23 -4.52 -2.52
C HIS A 50 7.21 -3.02 -2.21
N SER A 51 6.87 -2.71 -0.97
CA SER A 51 7.06 -1.38 -0.37
C SER A 51 8.01 -1.48 0.81
N THR A 52 8.89 -0.50 0.98
CA THR A 52 9.60 -0.31 2.25
C THR A 52 8.76 0.54 3.19
N VAL A 53 8.53 0.08 4.42
CA VAL A 53 7.95 0.89 5.50
C VAL A 53 9.10 1.36 6.37
N GLY A 54 9.18 2.66 6.67
CA GLY A 54 10.28 3.18 7.49
C GLY A 54 9.89 4.31 8.43
N ILE A 55 10.51 4.32 9.62
CA ILE A 55 10.39 5.36 10.64
C ILE A 55 11.74 5.59 11.32
N GLY A 56 12.07 6.84 11.62
CA GLY A 56 13.32 7.21 12.29
C GLY A 56 13.10 7.82 13.68
N PHE A 57 14.02 7.54 14.61
CA PHE A 57 14.07 8.12 15.96
C PHE A 57 15.44 8.76 16.22
N SER A 58 15.77 9.89 15.55
CA SER A 58 16.92 10.78 15.85
C SER A 58 17.14 11.85 14.79
N GLN A 59 17.88 12.91 15.14
CA GLN A 59 18.31 13.96 14.21
C GLN A 59 19.44 13.53 13.25
N ASP A 60 20.32 12.61 13.66
CA ASP A 60 21.35 12.02 12.78
C ASP A 60 20.84 10.69 12.23
N GLN A 61 20.87 10.54 10.91
CA GLN A 61 20.34 9.37 10.20
C GLN A 61 21.35 8.91 9.13
N ASP A 62 21.89 7.71 9.33
CA ASP A 62 22.95 7.15 8.48
C ASP A 62 22.41 6.29 7.32
N ALA A 63 21.12 5.94 7.33
CA ALA A 63 20.52 5.06 6.33
C ALA A 63 19.60 5.85 5.38
N LYS A 64 20.03 5.99 4.13
CA LYS A 64 19.20 6.50 3.03
C LYS A 64 18.59 5.31 2.27
N PRO A 65 17.26 5.11 2.25
CA PRO A 65 16.63 4.31 1.23
C PRO A 65 16.87 4.96 -0.13
N ASP A 66 16.94 4.15 -1.19
CA ASP A 66 16.92 4.66 -2.55
C ASP A 66 15.45 4.83 -2.97
N PRO A 67 14.91 6.07 -2.98
CA PRO A 67 13.52 6.31 -3.38
C PRO A 67 13.28 5.94 -4.85
N ASN A 68 14.34 5.77 -5.66
CA ASN A 68 14.23 5.42 -7.07
C ASN A 68 14.22 3.91 -7.32
N LYS A 69 14.24 3.07 -6.28
CA LYS A 69 14.05 1.63 -6.43
C LYS A 69 12.56 1.31 -6.64
N HIS A 70 12.01 1.85 -7.72
CA HIS A 70 10.75 1.40 -8.29
C HIS A 70 10.99 0.13 -9.09
N HIS A 71 10.01 -0.77 -9.13
CA HIS A 71 9.93 -1.73 -10.22
C HIS A 71 9.37 -0.97 -11.41
N ASP A 72 10.18 -0.74 -12.44
CA ASP A 72 9.69 -0.17 -13.71
C ASP A 72 8.56 -1.07 -14.24
N ASP A 73 7.46 -0.49 -14.71
CA ASP A 73 6.42 -1.26 -15.40
C ASP A 73 6.98 -1.69 -16.75
N ASP A 74 7.38 -2.95 -16.85
CA ASP A 74 7.82 -3.58 -18.09
C ASP A 74 6.68 -3.70 -19.12
N GLY A 75 5.43 -3.39 -18.72
CA GLY A 75 4.24 -3.49 -19.56
C GLY A 75 3.83 -4.93 -19.84
N VAL A 76 4.49 -5.91 -19.21
CA VAL A 76 4.34 -7.31 -19.53
C VAL A 76 3.13 -7.88 -18.80
N GLY A 77 2.25 -8.47 -19.59
CA GLY A 77 1.12 -9.24 -19.15
C GLY A 77 -0.23 -8.52 -19.19
N TYR A 78 -1.27 -9.34 -19.35
CA TYR A 78 -2.65 -8.86 -19.50
C TYR A 78 -3.20 -8.38 -18.15
N LEU A 79 -3.01 -9.18 -17.10
CA LEU A 79 -3.33 -8.82 -15.72
C LEU A 79 -2.03 -8.68 -14.94
N ARG A 80 -1.74 -7.49 -14.42
CA ARG A 80 -0.48 -7.20 -13.72
C ARG A 80 -0.60 -6.12 -12.66
N LEU A 81 0.23 -6.24 -11.64
CA LEU A 81 0.49 -5.20 -10.66
C LEU A 81 1.45 -4.19 -11.29
N GLN A 82 0.93 -3.01 -11.61
CA GLN A 82 1.67 -2.02 -12.37
C GLN A 82 2.49 -1.09 -11.47
N TYR A 83 1.90 -0.64 -10.36
CA TYR A 83 2.58 0.26 -9.43
C TYR A 83 2.24 -0.10 -8.00
N VAL A 84 3.27 -0.04 -7.17
CA VAL A 84 3.22 -0.12 -5.72
C VAL A 84 4.11 1.02 -5.20
N PRO A 85 3.72 1.72 -4.12
CA PRO A 85 4.56 2.78 -3.58
C PRO A 85 5.86 2.16 -3.08
N ALA A 86 7.01 2.59 -3.62
CA ALA A 86 8.30 2.02 -3.23
C ALA A 86 8.60 2.22 -1.73
N VAL A 87 8.07 3.30 -1.15
CA VAL A 87 8.26 3.64 0.25
C VAL A 87 6.98 4.19 0.89
N LEU A 88 6.74 3.79 2.13
CA LEU A 88 5.81 4.40 3.07
C LEU A 88 6.66 5.02 4.20
N ASP A 89 6.83 6.32 4.13
CA ASP A 89 7.74 7.09 4.98
C ASP A 89 6.97 7.73 6.14
N PHE A 90 7.22 7.26 7.35
CA PHE A 90 6.59 7.76 8.56
C PHE A 90 7.36 8.90 9.22
N GLY A 91 8.42 9.38 8.57
CA GLY A 91 9.21 10.52 9.01
C GLY A 91 10.29 10.19 10.03
N SER A 92 11.01 11.25 10.40
CA SER A 92 12.00 11.27 11.46
C SER A 92 11.47 12.01 12.70
N HIS A 93 11.55 11.35 13.85
CA HIS A 93 11.03 11.82 15.13
C HIS A 93 12.12 11.95 16.18
N THR A 94 11.94 12.84 17.15
CA THR A 94 12.96 13.07 18.18
C THR A 94 13.07 11.90 19.16
N LYS A 95 11.93 11.33 19.59
CA LYS A 95 11.86 10.19 20.49
C LYS A 95 10.51 9.50 20.39
N PHE A 96 10.44 8.25 20.82
CA PHE A 96 9.15 7.60 21.01
C PHE A 96 8.44 8.14 22.27
N ASN A 97 7.13 8.38 22.16
CA ASN A 97 6.26 8.73 23.29
C ASN A 97 5.10 7.73 23.33
N PRO A 98 5.04 6.84 24.33
CA PRO A 98 3.93 5.90 24.51
C PRO A 98 2.53 6.53 24.53
N ALA A 99 2.40 7.79 24.97
CA ALA A 99 1.11 8.50 24.98
C ALA A 99 0.68 9.01 23.58
N ALA A 100 1.58 9.00 22.61
CA ALA A 100 1.33 9.38 21.21
C ALA A 100 2.04 8.40 20.25
N PRO A 101 1.55 7.14 20.18
CA PRO A 101 2.26 6.05 19.52
C PRO A 101 1.94 5.93 18.01
N ILE A 102 1.16 6.85 17.45
CA ILE A 102 0.64 6.78 16.09
C ILE A 102 1.39 7.77 15.19
N PHE A 103 1.86 7.29 14.06
CA PHE A 103 2.59 8.05 13.06
C PHE A 103 1.89 7.90 11.71
N THR A 104 1.95 8.91 10.85
CA THR A 104 1.32 8.89 9.53
C THR A 104 2.37 8.86 8.42
N ALA A 105 2.01 8.30 7.25
CA ALA A 105 2.88 8.32 6.07
C ALA A 105 3.08 9.73 5.48
N ALA A 106 2.41 10.76 6.06
CA ALA A 106 2.72 12.17 5.84
C ALA A 106 3.93 12.67 6.67
N GLY A 107 4.59 11.78 7.43
CA GLY A 107 5.74 12.11 8.26
C GLY A 107 5.38 12.80 9.58
N LYS A 108 4.18 12.56 10.12
CA LYS A 108 3.65 13.23 11.32
C LYS A 108 3.39 12.26 12.47
N ASN A 109 3.79 12.63 13.69
CA ASN A 109 3.35 11.99 14.93
C ASN A 109 1.99 12.57 15.36
N LEU A 110 0.96 11.72 15.30
CA LEU A 110 -0.39 12.11 15.65
C LEU A 110 -0.49 12.40 17.15
N ASN A 111 -1.07 13.55 17.48
CA ASN A 111 -1.21 14.06 18.85
C ASN A 111 0.11 14.46 19.54
N ASN A 112 1.23 14.55 18.81
CA ASN A 112 2.50 15.06 19.35
C ASN A 112 3.35 15.72 18.26
N SER A 113 2.83 16.78 17.63
CA SER A 113 3.51 17.48 16.52
C SER A 113 4.87 18.09 16.91
N GLY A 114 5.12 18.33 18.20
CA GLY A 114 6.44 18.77 18.69
C GLY A 114 7.52 17.68 18.64
N ASN A 115 7.14 16.43 18.34
CA ASN A 115 8.05 15.30 18.17
C ASN A 115 8.55 15.15 16.74
N ASP A 116 7.87 15.78 15.77
CA ASP A 116 8.29 15.79 14.38
C ASP A 116 9.62 16.54 14.27
N SER A 117 10.56 16.03 13.47
CA SER A 117 11.76 16.81 13.14
C SER A 117 11.34 18.17 12.58
N ALA A 118 11.95 19.25 13.06
CA ALA A 118 11.65 20.65 12.67
C ALA A 118 11.79 20.90 11.15
N THR A 119 12.39 19.97 10.42
CA THR A 119 12.64 20.03 8.97
C THR A 119 11.70 19.13 8.16
N SER A 120 10.68 18.49 8.76
CA SER A 120 9.76 17.55 8.07
C SER A 120 10.48 16.46 7.28
N LYS A 121 11.62 16.00 7.83
CA LYS A 121 12.44 14.98 7.20
C LYS A 121 11.75 13.62 7.23
N GLY A 122 11.83 12.91 6.12
CA GLY A 122 11.63 11.47 6.03
C GLY A 122 12.56 10.69 6.94
N TYR A 123 12.29 9.39 7.13
CA TYR A 123 13.10 8.50 7.98
C TYR A 123 14.55 8.30 7.48
N ALA A 124 14.82 8.79 6.28
CA ALA A 124 16.07 8.77 5.53
C ALA A 124 16.94 10.03 5.69
N GLY A 125 16.44 11.06 6.38
CA GLY A 125 17.09 12.36 6.52
C GLY A 125 16.86 13.36 5.38
N ALA A 126 16.20 12.95 4.28
CA ALA A 126 15.68 13.82 3.21
C ALA A 126 14.23 14.26 3.50
N ASP A 127 13.54 14.93 2.58
CA ASP A 127 12.08 15.17 2.71
C ASP A 127 11.30 13.86 2.75
N ASN A 128 10.08 13.86 3.27
CA ASN A 128 9.21 12.68 3.25
C ASN A 128 9.06 12.12 1.82
N GLN A 129 9.37 10.83 1.64
CA GLN A 129 9.44 10.21 0.32
C GLN A 129 8.18 9.41 -0.06
N THR A 130 7.10 9.45 0.73
CA THR A 130 5.86 8.73 0.40
C THR A 130 5.30 9.26 -0.93
N PRO A 131 5.23 8.43 -1.99
CA PRO A 131 4.90 8.91 -3.34
C PRO A 131 3.42 9.28 -3.44
N LYS A 132 3.12 10.23 -4.33
CA LYS A 132 1.77 10.72 -4.60
C LYS A 132 1.47 10.69 -6.09
N LEU A 133 0.28 10.21 -6.44
CA LEU A 133 -0.16 10.13 -7.83
C LEU A 133 -0.31 11.55 -8.36
N THR A 134 0.31 11.83 -9.49
CA THR A 134 0.06 13.06 -10.24
C THR A 134 -0.58 12.68 -11.56
N THR A 135 -1.81 13.10 -11.77
CA THR A 135 -2.54 12.78 -12.99
C THR A 135 -3.48 13.91 -13.38
N THR A 136 -3.67 14.07 -14.69
CA THR A 136 -4.67 14.97 -15.29
C THR A 136 -5.90 14.23 -15.80
N ASN A 137 -5.96 12.90 -15.63
CA ASN A 137 -7.09 12.10 -16.06
C ASN A 137 -8.31 12.39 -15.17
N PRO A 138 -9.44 12.88 -15.73
CA PRO A 138 -10.62 13.23 -14.93
C PRO A 138 -11.21 12.05 -14.17
N ASN A 139 -11.09 10.83 -14.70
CA ASN A 139 -11.57 9.59 -14.05
C ASN A 139 -10.73 9.22 -12.81
N LEU A 140 -9.53 9.80 -12.66
CA LEU A 140 -8.64 9.60 -11.53
C LEU A 140 -8.58 10.81 -10.58
N SER A 141 -9.45 11.81 -10.78
CA SER A 141 -9.47 13.04 -9.97
C SER A 141 -9.63 12.76 -8.46
N GLY A 142 -10.45 11.77 -8.08
CA GLY A 142 -10.66 11.37 -6.69
C GLY A 142 -9.46 10.70 -6.01
N VAL A 143 -8.45 10.30 -6.79
CA VAL A 143 -7.22 9.64 -6.31
C VAL A 143 -5.95 10.46 -6.61
N ASN A 144 -6.09 11.63 -7.26
CA ASN A 144 -4.97 12.53 -7.52
C ASN A 144 -4.41 13.10 -6.20
N GLY A 145 -3.09 13.18 -6.09
CA GLY A 145 -2.37 13.63 -4.89
C GLY A 145 -2.30 12.59 -3.75
N LYS A 146 -2.84 11.38 -3.95
CA LYS A 146 -2.85 10.30 -2.96
C LYS A 146 -1.74 9.29 -3.23
N THR A 147 -1.30 8.57 -2.21
CA THR A 147 -0.43 7.40 -2.36
C THR A 147 -1.25 6.24 -2.88
N TRP A 148 -0.75 5.46 -3.84
CA TRP A 148 -1.60 4.56 -4.61
C TRP A 148 -0.93 3.25 -5.01
N VAL A 149 -1.75 2.27 -5.34
CA VAL A 149 -1.40 1.02 -6.01
C VAL A 149 -2.24 0.90 -7.27
N THR A 150 -1.63 0.47 -8.37
CA THR A 150 -2.31 0.30 -9.67
C THR A 150 -2.27 -1.17 -10.10
N VAL A 151 -3.44 -1.70 -10.46
CA VAL A 151 -3.59 -2.96 -11.19
C VAL A 151 -4.00 -2.63 -12.62
N VAL A 152 -3.36 -3.26 -13.60
CA VAL A 152 -3.78 -3.21 -15.00
C VAL A 152 -4.41 -4.54 -15.36
N ASP A 153 -5.61 -4.48 -15.93
CA ASP A 153 -6.35 -5.64 -16.42
C ASP A 153 -6.79 -5.38 -17.87
N LYS A 154 -6.13 -6.07 -18.78
CA LYS A 154 -6.37 -6.07 -20.24
C LYS A 154 -6.64 -7.49 -20.71
N GLN A 155 -7.23 -8.35 -19.87
CA GLN A 155 -7.47 -9.75 -20.22
C GLN A 155 -8.35 -9.88 -21.47
N ASP A 156 -9.21 -8.91 -21.76
CA ASP A 156 -10.02 -8.82 -22.97
C ASP A 156 -9.20 -8.66 -24.27
N SER A 157 -7.97 -8.13 -24.19
CA SER A 157 -7.05 -8.04 -25.33
C SER A 157 -6.24 -9.31 -25.57
N ARG A 158 -6.48 -10.39 -24.80
CA ARG A 158 -5.76 -11.66 -24.95
C ARG A 158 -6.01 -12.28 -26.32
N THR A 159 -4.99 -12.89 -26.90
CA THR A 159 -5.08 -13.62 -28.18
C THR A 159 -5.37 -15.10 -27.98
N ASP A 160 -4.69 -15.75 -27.03
CA ASP A 160 -4.78 -17.20 -26.79
C ASP A 160 -5.73 -17.53 -25.64
N THR A 161 -6.63 -18.50 -25.81
CA THR A 161 -7.61 -18.86 -24.77
C THR A 161 -7.76 -20.37 -24.59
N ASP A 162 -8.06 -20.78 -23.36
CA ASP A 162 -8.45 -22.13 -22.97
C ASP A 162 -9.49 -22.09 -21.82
N ASP A 163 -9.82 -23.25 -21.24
CA ASP A 163 -10.83 -23.37 -20.19
C ASP A 163 -10.50 -22.61 -18.89
N LYS A 164 -9.21 -22.38 -18.61
CA LYS A 164 -8.68 -21.67 -17.44
C LYS A 164 -8.22 -20.24 -17.77
N ASN A 165 -8.19 -19.88 -19.06
CA ASN A 165 -7.57 -18.67 -19.57
C ASN A 165 -8.46 -18.04 -20.66
N ASN A 166 -9.18 -16.97 -20.37
CA ASN A 166 -10.07 -16.37 -21.36
C ASN A 166 -9.97 -14.83 -21.39
N LYS A 167 -10.87 -14.21 -22.18
CA LYS A 167 -10.92 -12.77 -22.41
C LYS A 167 -11.80 -11.99 -21.42
N ILE A 168 -12.22 -12.60 -20.33
CA ILE A 168 -13.06 -11.95 -19.32
C ILE A 168 -12.15 -11.14 -18.38
N THR A 169 -12.48 -9.87 -18.20
CA THR A 169 -11.81 -8.98 -17.24
C THR A 169 -12.50 -9.05 -15.87
N GLY A 170 -11.78 -8.66 -14.82
CA GLY A 170 -12.24 -8.75 -13.44
C GLY A 170 -11.83 -10.06 -12.74
N ASP A 171 -12.43 -10.31 -11.56
CA ASP A 171 -12.22 -11.48 -10.69
C ASP A 171 -10.77 -11.72 -10.21
N TRP A 172 -9.98 -10.67 -10.13
CA TRP A 172 -8.68 -10.71 -9.47
C TRP A 172 -8.77 -10.13 -8.07
N GLN A 173 -7.77 -10.44 -7.26
CA GLN A 173 -7.67 -9.96 -5.89
C GLN A 173 -6.31 -9.32 -5.64
N LEU A 174 -6.33 -8.12 -5.07
CA LEU A 174 -5.17 -7.42 -4.56
C LEU A 174 -5.10 -7.58 -3.04
N SER A 175 -3.95 -8.01 -2.54
CA SER A 175 -3.69 -8.16 -1.11
C SER A 175 -2.33 -7.61 -0.72
N VAL A 176 -2.13 -7.39 0.58
CA VAL A 176 -0.87 -6.93 1.15
C VAL A 176 -0.59 -7.64 2.47
N LYS A 177 0.68 -7.97 2.73
CA LYS A 177 1.17 -8.45 4.03
C LYS A 177 2.49 -7.78 4.38
N ALA A 178 2.88 -7.87 5.65
CA ALA A 178 4.25 -7.56 6.05
C ALA A 178 5.16 -8.78 5.86
N ASP A 179 6.44 -8.52 5.60
CA ASP A 179 7.47 -9.56 5.52
C ASP A 179 8.17 -9.77 6.87
N GLY A 180 7.92 -8.89 7.84
CA GLY A 180 8.55 -8.93 9.16
C GLY A 180 8.20 -7.73 10.06
N PRO A 181 8.69 -7.74 11.31
CA PRO A 181 8.61 -6.59 12.19
C PRO A 181 9.53 -5.45 11.72
N LEU A 182 9.36 -4.27 12.31
CA LEU A 182 10.27 -3.14 12.11
C LEU A 182 11.63 -3.44 12.76
N THR A 183 12.72 -3.35 12.00
CA THR A 183 14.09 -3.58 12.50
C THR A 183 15.07 -2.48 12.10
N THR A 184 16.13 -2.27 12.89
CA THR A 184 17.21 -1.34 12.53
C THR A 184 18.21 -1.89 11.50
N GLY A 185 17.95 -3.07 10.94
CA GLY A 185 18.88 -3.78 10.06
C GLY A 185 18.72 -5.30 10.15
N LYS A 186 19.68 -6.02 9.58
CA LYS A 186 19.71 -7.51 9.56
C LYS A 186 20.82 -8.11 10.44
N ASP A 187 21.64 -7.26 11.07
CA ASP A 187 22.79 -7.68 11.86
C ASP A 187 22.36 -8.24 13.22
N ALA A 188 23.24 -9.00 13.88
CA ALA A 188 22.95 -9.64 15.17
C ALA A 188 22.52 -8.64 16.28
N ASP A 189 22.96 -7.39 16.17
CA ASP A 189 22.66 -6.32 17.12
C ASP A 189 21.39 -5.52 16.77
N ALA A 190 20.71 -5.86 15.66
CA ALA A 190 19.54 -5.14 15.17
C ALA A 190 18.43 -5.11 16.23
N LYS A 191 17.88 -3.91 16.44
CA LYS A 191 16.76 -3.70 17.35
C LYS A 191 15.46 -3.91 16.60
N THR A 192 14.50 -4.52 17.26
CA THR A 192 13.21 -4.91 16.67
C THR A 192 12.07 -4.30 17.45
N ILE A 193 11.07 -3.77 16.75
CA ILE A 193 9.79 -3.35 17.33
C ILE A 193 8.75 -4.40 16.93
N ALA A 194 8.47 -5.33 17.85
CA ALA A 194 7.43 -6.33 17.67
C ALA A 194 6.05 -5.73 17.93
N GLY A 195 5.00 -6.26 17.30
CA GLY A 195 3.61 -5.85 17.57
C GLY A 195 3.19 -4.50 16.97
N ALA A 196 4.03 -3.88 16.15
CA ALA A 196 3.63 -2.70 15.38
C ALA A 196 2.56 -3.07 14.33
N THR A 197 1.67 -2.13 14.04
CA THR A 197 0.59 -2.32 13.06
C THR A 197 0.53 -1.18 12.06
N LEU A 198 0.17 -1.51 10.83
CA LEU A 198 -0.02 -0.56 9.74
C LEU A 198 -1.50 -0.54 9.34
N ALA A 199 -2.19 0.56 9.57
CA ALA A 199 -3.58 0.76 9.19
C ALA A 199 -3.67 1.63 7.94
N PHE A 200 -4.46 1.19 6.97
CA PHE A 200 -4.88 2.02 5.85
C PHE A 200 -6.38 2.27 5.98
N SER A 201 -6.78 3.55 6.02
CA SER A 201 -8.17 3.97 6.21
C SER A 201 -8.68 4.72 4.99
N ASN A 202 -10.00 4.75 4.81
CA ASN A 202 -10.68 5.50 3.74
C ASN A 202 -10.20 5.16 2.32
N THR A 203 -9.90 3.89 2.03
CA THR A 203 -9.42 3.48 0.70
C THR A 203 -10.31 4.03 -0.41
N ALA A 204 -9.73 4.93 -1.20
CA ALA A 204 -10.32 5.45 -2.41
C ALA A 204 -10.04 4.48 -3.55
N ALA A 205 -10.99 4.38 -4.47
CA ALA A 205 -10.92 3.52 -5.64
C ALA A 205 -11.32 4.32 -6.86
N ALA A 206 -10.57 4.18 -7.94
CA ALA A 206 -10.88 4.76 -9.24
C ALA A 206 -10.47 3.79 -10.35
N ALA A 207 -11.01 4.00 -11.55
CA ALA A 207 -10.60 3.23 -12.72
C ALA A 207 -10.50 4.12 -13.97
N ALA A 208 -9.64 3.75 -14.90
CA ALA A 208 -9.44 4.44 -16.16
C ALA A 208 -9.22 3.46 -17.30
N GLY A 209 -9.91 3.67 -18.42
CA GLY A 209 -9.72 2.85 -19.63
C GLY A 209 -8.42 3.18 -20.37
N TYR A 210 -7.98 4.45 -20.30
CA TYR A 210 -6.73 4.90 -20.90
C TYR A 210 -5.52 4.48 -20.05
N VAL A 211 -5.06 3.24 -20.25
CA VAL A 211 -3.95 2.63 -19.48
C VAL A 211 -2.63 3.35 -19.76
N PHE A 212 -2.29 3.63 -21.02
CA PHE A 212 -1.01 4.25 -21.39
C PHE A 212 -0.77 5.60 -20.69
N GLY A 213 -1.81 6.42 -20.52
CA GLY A 213 -1.67 7.70 -19.82
C GLY A 213 -1.36 7.60 -18.33
N LEU A 214 -1.61 6.44 -17.72
CA LEU A 214 -1.28 6.16 -16.33
C LEU A 214 0.08 5.45 -16.21
N THR A 215 0.36 4.50 -17.10
CA THR A 215 1.54 3.65 -16.98
C THR A 215 2.77 4.22 -17.66
N GLY A 216 2.59 5.00 -18.73
CA GLY A 216 3.68 5.43 -19.62
C GLY A 216 4.33 4.29 -20.41
N SER A 217 3.88 3.04 -20.24
CA SER A 217 4.48 1.87 -20.88
C SER A 217 4.04 1.75 -22.33
N VAL A 218 5.00 1.71 -23.26
CA VAL A 218 4.71 1.60 -24.70
C VAL A 218 3.90 0.34 -25.05
N ALA A 219 3.95 -0.71 -24.22
CA ALA A 219 3.16 -1.93 -24.40
C ALA A 219 1.65 -1.74 -24.11
N ASP A 220 1.26 -0.63 -23.46
CA ASP A 220 -0.13 -0.24 -23.25
C ASP A 220 -0.64 0.72 -24.32
N LYS A 221 0.24 1.19 -25.22
CA LYS A 221 -0.13 2.14 -26.24
C LYS A 221 -1.14 1.53 -27.21
N GLY A 222 -2.29 2.19 -27.37
CA GLY A 222 -3.37 1.76 -28.27
C GLY A 222 -4.31 0.70 -27.69
N TYR A 223 -4.12 0.28 -26.43
CA TYR A 223 -5.16 -0.46 -25.73
C TYR A 223 -6.33 0.49 -25.39
N GLU A 224 -7.52 0.11 -25.84
CA GLU A 224 -8.78 0.78 -25.52
C GLU A 224 -9.80 -0.31 -25.16
N PRO A 225 -10.34 -0.32 -23.92
CA PRO A 225 -11.38 -1.29 -23.57
C PRO A 225 -12.66 -0.99 -24.35
N ALA A 226 -13.42 -2.03 -24.68
CA ALA A 226 -14.68 -1.86 -25.43
C ALA A 226 -15.73 -1.07 -24.62
N TYR A 227 -15.67 -1.16 -23.29
CA TYR A 227 -16.55 -0.45 -22.37
C TYR A 227 -15.75 0.24 -21.27
N ALA A 228 -16.36 1.26 -20.66
CA ALA A 228 -15.77 1.93 -19.50
C ALA A 228 -15.46 0.91 -18.39
N PRO A 229 -14.31 1.00 -17.72
CA PRO A 229 -13.99 0.09 -16.65
C PRO A 229 -14.98 0.23 -15.49
N LEU A 230 -15.34 -0.91 -14.90
CA LEU A 230 -16.14 -0.93 -13.68
C LEU A 230 -15.29 -0.45 -12.50
N SER A 231 -15.89 0.26 -11.56
CA SER A 231 -15.16 0.64 -10.34
C SER A 231 -14.75 -0.61 -9.55
N PRO A 232 -13.49 -0.71 -9.08
CA PRO A 232 -13.09 -1.83 -8.25
C PRO A 232 -13.77 -1.75 -6.88
N THR A 233 -13.95 -2.90 -6.26
CA THR A 233 -14.39 -2.98 -4.87
C THR A 233 -13.17 -2.85 -3.96
N ALA A 234 -13.15 -1.82 -3.12
CA ALA A 234 -12.05 -1.58 -2.18
C ALA A 234 -12.45 -1.89 -0.74
N THR A 235 -11.55 -2.55 -0.02
CA THR A 235 -11.61 -2.68 1.43
C THR A 235 -11.37 -1.29 2.04
N LYS A 236 -12.40 -0.71 2.67
CA LYS A 236 -12.33 0.68 3.17
C LYS A 236 -11.37 0.89 4.32
N LYS A 237 -11.14 -0.14 5.14
CA LYS A 237 -10.20 -0.13 6.24
C LYS A 237 -9.52 -1.48 6.35
N LEU A 238 -8.19 -1.48 6.35
CA LEU A 238 -7.38 -2.69 6.51
C LEU A 238 -6.24 -2.44 7.49
N THR A 239 -5.82 -3.49 8.19
CA THR A 239 -4.75 -3.43 9.18
C THR A 239 -3.81 -4.59 8.97
N VAL A 240 -2.53 -4.29 8.76
CA VAL A 240 -1.45 -5.27 8.58
C VAL A 240 -0.65 -5.33 9.87
N ASN A 241 -0.54 -6.52 10.47
CA ASN A 241 0.42 -6.75 11.55
C ASN A 241 1.83 -6.80 10.98
N LEU A 242 2.75 -6.00 11.53
CA LEU A 242 4.15 -6.01 11.14
C LEU A 242 4.88 -7.12 11.93
N ALA A 243 4.77 -8.33 11.42
CA ALA A 243 5.33 -9.54 12.01
C ALA A 243 5.77 -10.52 10.91
N ALA A 244 6.66 -11.46 11.23
CA ALA A 244 7.16 -12.43 10.26
C ALA A 244 6.06 -13.41 9.78
N ASP A 245 5.06 -13.65 10.62
CA ASP A 245 3.89 -14.48 10.37
C ASP A 245 2.66 -13.67 9.92
N SER A 246 2.88 -12.45 9.41
CA SER A 246 1.80 -11.58 8.91
C SER A 246 0.96 -12.28 7.84
N THR A 247 -0.36 -12.28 8.06
CA THR A 247 -1.33 -12.80 7.10
C THR A 247 -1.65 -11.75 6.05
N ALA A 248 -1.83 -12.17 4.79
CA ALA A 248 -2.30 -11.29 3.72
C ALA A 248 -3.69 -10.72 4.04
N VAL A 249 -3.82 -9.42 3.84
CA VAL A 249 -5.06 -8.66 4.02
C VAL A 249 -5.53 -8.15 2.67
N GLN A 250 -6.81 -8.31 2.39
CA GLN A 250 -7.39 -7.90 1.11
C GLN A 250 -7.50 -6.38 1.01
N VAL A 251 -6.97 -5.82 -0.08
CA VAL A 251 -7.02 -4.40 -0.43
C VAL A 251 -8.24 -4.12 -1.30
N GLY A 252 -8.48 -4.99 -2.28
CA GLY A 252 -9.63 -4.88 -3.16
C GLY A 252 -9.68 -5.94 -4.23
N THR A 253 -10.75 -5.88 -5.02
CA THR A 253 -11.05 -6.78 -6.14
C THR A 253 -11.67 -5.99 -7.28
N ALA A 254 -11.73 -6.56 -8.48
CA ALA A 254 -12.58 -6.04 -9.54
C ALA A 254 -13.79 -6.95 -9.77
N PRO A 255 -14.98 -6.38 -10.01
CA PRO A 255 -16.12 -7.17 -10.46
C PRO A 255 -15.87 -7.75 -11.86
N ILE A 256 -16.51 -8.88 -12.17
CA ILE A 256 -16.55 -9.44 -13.52
C ILE A 256 -17.12 -8.41 -14.49
N GLY A 257 -16.39 -8.15 -15.56
CA GLY A 257 -16.87 -7.41 -16.71
C GLY A 257 -16.38 -8.08 -17.98
N SER A 258 -17.28 -8.44 -18.88
CA SER A 258 -16.86 -8.79 -20.24
C SER A 258 -16.47 -7.49 -20.95
N SER A 259 -15.16 -7.28 -21.17
CA SER A 259 -14.61 -6.14 -21.92
C SER A 259 -14.65 -4.77 -21.21
N ASN A 260 -14.61 -4.76 -19.87
CA ASN A 260 -14.50 -3.56 -19.03
C ASN A 260 -13.09 -3.42 -18.42
N GLY A 261 -12.05 -3.82 -19.16
CA GLY A 261 -10.67 -3.74 -18.68
C GLY A 261 -10.18 -2.30 -18.53
N GLY A 262 -8.95 -2.14 -18.04
CA GLY A 262 -8.33 -0.85 -17.81
C GLY A 262 -7.35 -0.88 -16.63
N ALA A 263 -7.06 0.30 -16.11
CA ALA A 263 -6.30 0.47 -14.90
C ALA A 263 -7.21 0.73 -13.70
N PHE A 264 -6.95 0.04 -12.61
CA PHE A 264 -7.69 0.09 -11.34
C PHE A 264 -6.75 0.62 -10.27
N VAL A 265 -7.12 1.74 -9.65
CA VAL A 265 -6.28 2.48 -8.70
C VAL A 265 -6.91 2.42 -7.32
N PHE A 266 -6.14 1.93 -6.35
CA PHE A 266 -6.46 1.98 -4.92
C PHE A 266 -5.56 3.01 -4.26
N ALA A 267 -6.13 3.97 -3.55
CA ALA A 267 -5.35 5.11 -3.05
C ALA A 267 -5.77 5.61 -1.68
N TRP A 268 -4.83 6.26 -1.00
CA TRP A 268 -4.96 6.77 0.36
C TRP A 268 -4.33 8.15 0.47
N ASP A 269 -4.96 9.04 1.23
CA ASP A 269 -4.23 10.20 1.72
C ASP A 269 -3.08 9.70 2.62
N PRO A 270 -1.86 10.25 2.53
CA PRO A 270 -0.76 9.81 3.41
C PRO A 270 -1.07 9.93 4.91
N SER A 271 -2.00 10.81 5.30
CA SER A 271 -2.51 10.92 6.67
C SER A 271 -3.38 9.73 7.12
N ASP A 272 -3.98 9.01 6.17
CA ASP A 272 -4.87 7.87 6.41
C ASP A 272 -4.10 6.53 6.46
N ILE A 273 -2.80 6.57 6.16
CA ILE A 273 -1.87 5.46 6.37
C ILE A 273 -1.16 5.69 7.70
N GLN A 274 -1.45 4.86 8.68
CA GLN A 274 -1.01 5.03 10.06
C GLN A 274 -0.17 3.84 10.54
N LEU A 275 1.01 4.13 11.07
CA LEU A 275 1.86 3.20 11.80
C LEU A 275 1.61 3.40 13.29
N ALA A 276 1.07 2.38 13.96
CA ALA A 276 0.93 2.36 15.41
C ALA A 276 2.02 1.47 16.01
N LEU A 277 2.78 2.03 16.95
CA LEU A 277 3.79 1.31 17.70
C LEU A 277 3.22 0.87 19.06
N PRO A 278 3.66 -0.28 19.62
CA PRO A 278 3.22 -0.70 20.95
C PRO A 278 3.64 0.31 22.01
N THR A 279 2.75 0.60 22.95
CA THR A 279 3.00 1.61 24.01
C THR A 279 4.07 1.17 25.01
N ASP A 280 4.35 -0.13 25.10
CA ASP A 280 5.38 -0.74 25.94
C ASP A 280 6.70 -0.99 25.18
N ALA A 281 6.79 -0.61 23.91
CA ALA A 281 7.99 -0.79 23.10
C ALA A 281 9.17 0.05 23.63
N ASN A 282 10.31 -0.59 23.85
CA ASN A 282 11.55 0.09 24.18
C ASN A 282 12.30 0.52 22.90
N ILE A 283 11.97 1.70 22.39
CA ILE A 283 12.51 2.22 21.14
C ILE A 283 13.74 3.07 21.42
N VAL A 284 14.90 2.60 20.95
CA VAL A 284 16.16 3.33 20.99
C VAL A 284 16.38 4.14 19.71
N LYS A 285 17.35 5.06 19.74
CA LYS A 285 17.76 5.87 18.58
C LYS A 285 18.12 4.97 17.40
N GLY A 286 17.57 5.29 16.22
CA GLY A 286 17.84 4.56 14.99
C GLY A 286 16.74 4.70 13.94
N THR A 287 16.99 4.13 12.77
CA THR A 287 16.02 4.00 11.67
C THR A 287 15.51 2.58 11.64
N TYR A 288 14.20 2.41 11.72
CA TYR A 288 13.54 1.10 11.70
C TYR A 288 12.81 0.93 10.38
N THR A 289 13.01 -0.21 9.72
CA THR A 289 12.37 -0.53 8.45
C THR A 289 11.78 -1.93 8.44
N THR A 290 10.78 -2.14 7.61
CA THR A 290 10.30 -3.46 7.19
C THR A 290 9.86 -3.40 5.73
N SER A 291 9.51 -4.55 5.16
CA SER A 291 8.98 -4.67 3.81
C SER A 291 7.54 -5.14 3.84
N LEU A 292 6.75 -4.65 2.89
CA LEU A 292 5.43 -5.19 2.56
C LEU A 292 5.51 -5.93 1.24
N THR A 293 4.82 -7.06 1.15
CA THR A 293 4.57 -7.75 -0.12
C THR A 293 3.13 -7.48 -0.54
N TRP A 294 2.96 -6.88 -1.71
CA TRP A 294 1.69 -6.74 -2.40
C TRP A 294 1.54 -7.89 -3.38
N THR A 295 0.33 -8.44 -3.49
CA THR A 295 0.08 -9.62 -4.32
C THR A 295 -1.21 -9.47 -5.09
N LEU A 296 -1.09 -9.51 -6.42
CA LEU A 296 -2.20 -9.64 -7.36
C LEU A 296 -2.35 -11.12 -7.73
N SER A 297 -3.55 -11.67 -7.57
CA SER A 297 -3.82 -13.10 -7.75
C SER A 297 -5.19 -13.34 -8.38
N THR A 298 -5.40 -14.55 -8.90
CA THR A 298 -6.68 -14.98 -9.50
C THR A 298 -7.26 -16.19 -8.79
N GLY A 299 -6.44 -16.95 -8.05
CA GLY A 299 -6.82 -18.17 -7.38
C GLY A 299 -7.04 -19.37 -8.30
N ILE A 300 -6.77 -19.25 -9.61
CA ILE A 300 -6.82 -20.38 -10.55
C ILE A 300 -5.46 -21.09 -10.57
N LYS A 301 -5.43 -22.38 -10.23
CA LYS A 301 -4.23 -23.24 -10.29
C LYS A 301 -4.16 -24.08 -11.56
#